data_AF-A0AA39K300-F1
#
_entry.id   AF-A0AA39K300-F1
#
_cell.length_a   1.000
_cell.length_b   1.000
_cell.length_c   1.000
_cell.angle_alpha   90.00
_cell.angle_beta   90.00
_cell.angle_gamma   90.00
#
_symmetry.space_group_name_H-M   'P 1'
#
loop_
_entity.id
_entity.type
_entity.pdbx_description
1 polymer ?
#
loop_
_entity_poly.entity_id
_entity_poly.type
_entity_poly.pdbx_seq_one_letter_code
_entity_poly.pdbx_strand_id
1 'polypeptide(L)'
;MPSTTFHVDAVLFDMDGTLVDSTAGVEGAWEVFRQTYPSIDIHEVLSSAHGVRTVDNLRVHCGVTDPDELKIEAERFETAIVTSAAANGKQGIVLLPGVARNFAEITPGHKLPNPSWAICTSATRKYATAALGIAGVTIPDVLVVAEDVEKGKPAPDPYLLGAKKCGVKPENCVVFEDAPAGIRSGKAAGCKTIGFLTTHSKELMEAVQPDFLIPNMDSVIIRRVESGLDITVTTE
;
A
#
# COMPACT_ATOMS: atom_id res chain seq x y z
N MET A 1 -4.15 -27.15 -2.62
CA MET A 1 -4.95 -25.91 -2.64
C MET A 1 -5.22 -25.54 -4.09
N PRO A 2 -6.42 -25.08 -4.45
CA PRO A 2 -6.73 -24.60 -5.79
C PRO A 2 -5.85 -23.39 -6.12
N SER A 3 -5.41 -23.31 -7.38
CA SER A 3 -4.66 -22.16 -7.90
C SER A 3 -5.31 -21.63 -9.16
N THR A 4 -5.24 -20.31 -9.34
CA THR A 4 -5.70 -19.62 -10.55
C THR A 4 -4.55 -18.80 -11.10
N THR A 5 -4.30 -18.92 -12.40
CA THR A 5 -3.29 -18.12 -13.11
C THR A 5 -3.98 -17.20 -14.11
N PHE A 6 -3.56 -15.94 -14.14
CA PHE A 6 -4.02 -14.95 -15.12
C PHE A 6 -2.88 -14.02 -15.54
N HIS A 7 -3.05 -13.39 -16.70
CA HIS A 7 -2.07 -12.50 -17.30
C HIS A 7 -2.40 -11.03 -17.03
N VAL A 8 -1.37 -10.21 -16.81
CA VAL A 8 -1.46 -8.75 -16.69
C VAL A 8 -0.27 -8.08 -17.35
N ASP A 9 -0.45 -6.83 -17.77
CA ASP A 9 0.63 -6.02 -18.35
C ASP A 9 1.48 -5.36 -17.25
N ALA A 10 0.86 -5.04 -16.10
CA ALA A 10 1.56 -4.48 -14.95
C ALA A 10 0.93 -4.85 -13.60
N VAL A 11 1.76 -4.82 -12.56
CA VAL A 11 1.34 -4.99 -11.16
C VAL A 11 1.47 -3.67 -10.40
N LEU A 12 0.43 -3.28 -9.67
CA LEU A 12 0.41 -2.08 -8.84
C LEU A 12 0.32 -2.49 -7.37
N PHE A 13 1.38 -2.29 -6.60
CA PHE A 13 1.39 -2.63 -5.19
C PHE A 13 0.99 -1.41 -4.35
N ASP A 14 0.17 -1.60 -3.32
CA ASP A 14 0.26 -0.76 -2.13
C ASP A 14 1.59 -1.00 -1.38
N MET A 15 1.90 -0.21 -0.34
CA MET A 15 3.13 -0.31 0.43
C MET A 15 2.90 -0.80 1.88
N ASP A 16 2.24 -0.02 2.72
CA ASP A 16 2.07 -0.28 4.16
C ASP A 16 1.01 -1.35 4.39
N GLY A 17 1.39 -2.48 4.98
CA GLY A 17 0.52 -3.64 5.14
C GLY A 17 0.52 -4.58 3.92
N THR A 18 1.00 -4.13 2.76
CA THR A 18 1.10 -4.94 1.53
C THR A 18 2.51 -5.44 1.25
N LEU A 19 3.51 -4.55 1.24
CA LEU A 19 4.93 -4.88 1.01
C LEU A 19 5.74 -4.85 2.31
N VAL A 20 5.40 -3.92 3.20
CA VAL A 20 6.09 -3.72 4.47
C VAL A 20 5.09 -3.75 5.61
N ASP A 21 5.45 -4.38 6.72
CA ASP A 21 4.71 -4.21 7.97
C ASP A 21 5.26 -2.96 8.67
N SER A 22 4.41 -1.92 8.74
CA SER A 22 4.68 -0.67 9.45
C SER A 22 3.75 -0.46 10.64
N THR A 23 2.96 -1.47 11.02
CA THR A 23 1.88 -1.38 12.00
C THR A 23 2.36 -0.82 13.34
N ALA A 24 3.50 -1.35 13.84
CA ALA A 24 4.10 -0.89 15.09
C ALA A 24 4.47 0.61 15.08
N GLY A 25 4.96 1.10 13.94
CA GLY A 25 5.29 2.51 13.76
C GLY A 25 4.04 3.37 13.70
N VAL A 26 3.02 2.95 12.96
CA VAL A 26 1.74 3.67 12.83
C VAL A 26 1.03 3.79 14.18
N GLU A 27 0.93 2.70 14.94
CA GLU A 27 0.38 2.71 16.30
C GLU A 27 1.13 3.69 17.21
N GLY A 28 2.47 3.63 17.19
CA GLY A 28 3.29 4.51 18.00
C GLY A 28 3.21 5.98 17.58
N ALA A 29 3.02 6.26 16.28
CA ALA A 29 2.82 7.62 15.78
C ALA A 29 1.49 8.20 16.28
N TRP A 30 0.41 7.41 16.28
CA TRP A 30 -0.87 7.83 16.84
C TRP A 30 -0.81 8.09 18.34
N GLU A 31 -0.05 7.29 19.10
CA GLU A 31 0.18 7.56 20.53
C GLU A 31 0.93 8.88 20.77
N VAL A 32 1.95 9.18 19.95
CA VAL A 32 2.63 10.49 19.98
C VAL A 32 1.65 11.63 19.66
N PHE A 33 0.79 11.44 18.66
CA PHE A 33 -0.17 12.46 18.24
C PHE A 33 -1.28 12.72 19.26
N ARG A 34 -1.67 11.70 20.05
CA ARG A 34 -2.61 11.85 21.15
C ARG A 34 -2.16 12.89 22.18
N GLN A 35 -0.86 13.13 22.33
CA GLN A 35 -0.33 14.17 23.22
C GLN A 35 -0.64 15.59 22.72
N THR A 36 -0.74 15.77 21.41
CA THR A 36 -1.08 17.05 20.76
C THR A 36 -2.60 17.19 20.57
N TYR A 37 -3.26 16.08 20.22
CA TYR A 37 -4.68 16.00 19.90
C TYR A 37 -5.35 15.00 20.85
N PRO A 38 -5.68 15.40 22.09
CA PRO A 38 -6.15 14.49 23.14
C PRO A 38 -7.54 13.89 22.88
N SER A 39 -8.28 14.42 21.91
CA SER A 39 -9.58 13.88 21.47
C SER A 39 -9.48 12.70 20.52
N ILE A 40 -8.28 12.30 20.08
CA ILE A 40 -8.10 11.15 19.21
C ILE A 40 -8.52 9.87 19.93
N ASP A 41 -9.47 9.14 19.34
CA ASP A 41 -9.72 7.74 19.65
C ASP A 41 -8.81 6.87 18.75
N ILE A 42 -7.73 6.35 19.33
CA ILE A 42 -6.76 5.52 18.60
C ILE A 42 -7.42 4.24 18.08
N HIS A 43 -8.37 3.67 18.81
CA HIS A 43 -9.03 2.45 18.36
C HIS A 43 -9.90 2.73 17.13
N GLU A 44 -10.64 3.84 17.13
CA GLU A 44 -11.38 4.28 15.95
C GLU A 44 -10.45 4.53 14.77
N VAL A 45 -9.37 5.29 14.97
CA VAL A 45 -8.40 5.62 13.93
C VAL A 45 -7.79 4.36 13.31
N LEU A 46 -7.29 3.43 14.12
CA LEU A 46 -6.70 2.18 13.60
C LEU A 46 -7.73 1.32 12.87
N SER A 47 -9.03 1.45 13.15
CA SER A 47 -10.06 0.73 12.40
C SER A 47 -10.36 1.32 11.01
N SER A 48 -10.12 2.63 10.81
CA SER A 48 -10.54 3.36 9.61
C SER A 48 -9.41 3.99 8.78
N ALA A 49 -8.22 4.18 9.34
CA ALA A 49 -7.15 5.01 8.76
C ALA A 49 -6.22 4.28 7.78
N HIS A 50 -6.15 2.95 7.85
CA HIS A 50 -5.25 2.17 7.01
C HIS A 50 -5.56 2.33 5.51
N GLY A 51 -4.50 2.46 4.72
CA GLY A 51 -4.58 2.72 3.28
C GLY A 51 -5.05 4.13 2.90
N VAL A 52 -5.36 5.03 3.85
CA VAL A 52 -5.80 6.40 3.57
C VAL A 52 -4.64 7.38 3.79
N ARG A 53 -4.59 8.50 3.05
CA ARG A 53 -3.51 9.48 3.20
C ARG A 53 -3.51 10.06 4.60
N THR A 54 -2.31 10.28 5.15
CA THR A 54 -2.11 10.91 6.45
C THR A 54 -2.87 12.24 6.57
N VAL A 55 -2.81 13.10 5.55
CA VAL A 55 -3.55 14.38 5.52
C VAL A 55 -5.07 14.19 5.62
N ASP A 56 -5.62 13.13 5.03
CA ASP A 56 -7.06 12.87 5.07
C ASP A 56 -7.46 12.36 6.47
N ASN A 57 -6.63 11.49 7.09
CA ASN A 57 -6.82 11.04 8.47
C ASN A 57 -6.70 12.18 9.49
N LEU A 58 -5.75 13.10 9.33
CA LEU A 58 -5.58 14.25 10.21
C LEU A 58 -6.78 15.21 10.14
N ARG A 59 -7.38 15.41 8.96
CA ARG A 59 -8.64 16.19 8.85
C ARG A 59 -9.76 15.56 9.66
N VAL A 60 -9.94 14.25 9.54
CA VAL A 60 -11.05 13.53 10.15
C VAL A 60 -10.88 13.41 11.66
N HIS A 61 -9.70 12.99 12.12
CA HIS A 61 -9.49 12.57 13.50
C HIS A 61 -8.80 13.63 14.38
N CYS A 62 -8.09 14.58 13.78
CA CYS A 62 -7.41 15.67 14.51
C CYS A 62 -8.07 17.04 14.28
N GLY A 63 -9.03 17.15 13.35
CA GLY A 63 -9.72 18.40 13.05
C GLY A 63 -8.84 19.47 12.39
N VAL A 64 -7.66 19.09 11.87
CA VAL A 64 -6.74 20.02 11.20
C VAL A 64 -7.31 20.36 9.83
N THR A 65 -7.67 21.62 9.59
CA THR A 65 -8.29 22.04 8.32
C THR A 65 -7.39 22.91 7.45
N ASP A 66 -6.41 23.57 8.05
CA ASP A 66 -5.48 24.43 7.31
C ASP A 66 -4.55 23.57 6.41
N PRO A 67 -4.43 23.87 5.11
CA PRO A 67 -3.63 23.07 4.19
C PRO A 67 -2.13 23.03 4.53
N ASP A 68 -1.57 24.13 5.02
CA ASP A 68 -0.14 24.19 5.35
C ASP A 68 0.13 23.45 6.65
N GLU A 69 -0.75 23.59 7.65
CA GLU A 69 -0.71 22.81 8.90
C GLU A 69 -0.85 21.31 8.62
N LEU A 70 -1.78 20.90 7.74
CA LEU A 70 -1.94 19.49 7.36
C LEU A 70 -0.67 18.91 6.77
N LYS A 71 0.06 19.66 5.95
CA LYS A 71 1.32 19.20 5.38
C LYS A 71 2.38 19.02 6.46
N ILE A 72 2.52 19.99 7.36
CA ILE A 72 3.47 19.95 8.47
C ILE A 72 3.16 18.76 9.40
N GLU A 73 1.89 18.59 9.77
CA GLU A 73 1.45 17.53 10.66
C GLU A 73 1.53 16.16 10.00
N ALA A 74 1.29 16.04 8.69
CA ALA A 74 1.49 14.78 7.98
C ALA A 74 2.97 14.37 7.96
N GLU A 75 3.88 15.30 7.69
CA GLU A 75 5.32 15.03 7.77
C GLU A 75 5.76 14.68 9.20
N ARG A 76 5.19 15.35 10.22
CA ARG A 76 5.45 15.04 11.64
C ARG A 76 4.94 13.64 12.00
N PHE A 77 3.74 13.28 11.57
CA PHE A 77 3.14 11.98 11.79
C PHE A 77 3.98 10.87 11.20
N GLU A 78 4.34 10.98 9.92
CA GLU A 78 5.09 9.93 9.25
C GLU A 78 6.55 9.86 9.71
N THR A 79 7.13 10.97 10.18
CA THR A 79 8.42 10.94 10.90
C THR A 79 8.30 10.19 12.23
N ALA A 80 7.17 10.34 12.94
CA ALA A 80 6.88 9.59 14.15
C ALA A 80 6.69 8.09 13.87
N ILE A 81 6.18 7.69 12.70
CA ILE A 81 6.10 6.27 12.29
C ILE A 81 7.50 5.65 12.30
N VAL A 82 8.44 6.27 11.59
CA VAL A 82 9.83 5.76 11.49
C VAL A 82 10.50 5.72 12.86
N THR A 83 10.29 6.76 13.67
CA THR A 83 10.89 6.87 15.01
C THR A 83 10.31 5.84 15.99
N SER A 84 9.01 5.57 15.89
CA SER A 84 8.31 4.63 16.77
C SER A 84 8.38 3.18 16.29
N ALA A 85 8.76 2.91 15.04
CA ALA A 85 8.73 1.57 14.46
C ALA A 85 9.48 0.52 15.30
N ALA A 86 10.66 0.87 15.82
CA ALA A 86 11.48 -0.03 16.65
C ALA A 86 11.30 0.17 18.16
N ALA A 87 10.29 0.92 18.60
CA ALA A 87 10.06 1.19 20.01
C ALA A 87 9.55 -0.06 20.74
N ASN A 88 9.79 -0.11 22.06
CA ASN A 88 9.27 -1.16 22.97
C ASN A 88 9.63 -2.60 22.57
N GLY A 89 10.76 -2.81 21.87
CA GLY A 89 11.24 -4.14 21.50
C GLY A 89 10.47 -4.82 20.38
N LYS A 90 9.55 -4.11 19.69
CA LYS A 90 8.92 -4.58 18.46
C LYS A 90 9.93 -4.61 17.32
N GLN A 91 9.70 -5.49 16.34
CA GLN A 91 10.41 -5.39 15.06
C GLN A 91 9.98 -4.08 14.38
N GLY A 92 10.93 -3.40 13.75
CA GLY A 92 10.72 -2.12 13.07
C GLY A 92 9.81 -2.21 11.84
N ILE A 93 10.02 -1.32 10.87
CA ILE A 93 9.43 -1.50 9.54
C ILE A 93 10.12 -2.71 8.90
N VAL A 94 9.36 -3.78 8.62
CA VAL A 94 9.92 -5.05 8.12
C VAL A 94 9.28 -5.48 6.82
N LEU A 95 10.01 -6.25 6.03
CA LEU A 95 9.52 -6.83 4.79
C LEU A 95 8.47 -7.92 5.07
N LEU A 96 7.32 -7.86 4.40
CA LEU A 96 6.28 -8.87 4.57
C LEU A 96 6.65 -10.21 3.87
N PRO A 97 6.12 -11.35 4.35
CA PRO A 97 6.36 -12.66 3.76
C PRO A 97 6.01 -12.70 2.26
N GLY A 98 6.78 -13.46 1.48
CA GLY A 98 6.61 -13.61 0.02
C GLY A 98 7.07 -12.44 -0.85
N VAL A 99 7.33 -11.25 -0.28
CA VAL A 99 7.72 -10.05 -1.06
C VAL A 99 9.10 -10.24 -1.71
N ALA A 100 10.13 -10.62 -0.93
CA ALA A 100 11.49 -10.81 -1.45
C ALA A 100 11.54 -11.78 -2.65
N ARG A 101 10.79 -12.89 -2.57
CA ARG A 101 10.71 -13.90 -3.63
C ARG A 101 10.17 -13.31 -4.93
N ASN A 102 9.04 -12.61 -4.86
CA ASN A 102 8.40 -12.05 -6.05
C ASN A 102 9.17 -10.84 -6.59
N PHE A 103 9.79 -10.03 -5.72
CA PHE A 103 10.60 -8.89 -6.14
C PHE A 103 11.90 -9.33 -6.84
N ALA A 104 12.48 -10.46 -6.45
CA ALA A 104 13.60 -11.06 -7.17
C ALA A 104 13.26 -11.46 -8.62
N GLU A 105 11.99 -11.68 -8.95
CA GLU A 105 11.54 -11.95 -10.32
C GLU A 105 11.31 -10.65 -11.11
N ILE A 106 10.67 -9.64 -10.50
CA ILE A 106 10.24 -8.43 -11.23
C ILE A 106 11.26 -7.28 -11.21
N THR A 107 12.23 -7.29 -10.31
CA THR A 107 13.28 -6.25 -10.22
C THR A 107 14.39 -6.43 -11.27
N PRO A 108 14.88 -7.65 -11.58
CA PRO A 108 15.89 -7.83 -12.61
C PRO A 108 15.30 -7.65 -14.02
N GLY A 109 15.45 -6.46 -14.60
CA GLY A 109 15.53 -6.32 -16.06
C GLY A 109 14.63 -5.27 -16.69
N HIS A 110 15.30 -4.27 -17.27
CA HIS A 110 14.80 -3.35 -18.31
C HIS A 110 14.54 -4.05 -19.67
N LYS A 111 13.97 -5.27 -19.68
CA LYS A 111 13.68 -6.00 -20.92
C LYS A 111 12.27 -5.78 -21.47
N LEU A 112 11.39 -5.17 -20.70
CA LEU A 112 10.07 -4.76 -21.17
C LEU A 112 10.13 -3.30 -21.62
N PRO A 113 9.38 -2.91 -22.66
CA PRO A 113 9.39 -1.54 -23.17
C PRO A 113 8.88 -0.52 -22.14
N ASN A 114 8.08 -0.96 -21.17
CA ASN A 114 7.55 -0.15 -20.07
C ASN A 114 7.81 -0.81 -18.69
N PRO A 115 7.75 -0.06 -17.58
CA PRO A 115 7.80 -0.62 -16.23
C PRO A 115 6.66 -1.62 -16.01
N SER A 116 7.00 -2.85 -15.62
CA SER A 116 6.03 -3.93 -15.36
C SER A 116 5.40 -3.87 -13.97
N TRP A 117 5.82 -2.93 -13.13
CA TRP A 117 5.23 -2.75 -11.82
C TRP A 117 5.43 -1.33 -11.28
N ALA A 118 4.58 -0.97 -10.32
CA ALA A 118 4.63 0.29 -9.60
C ALA A 118 4.30 0.08 -8.12
N ILE A 119 4.71 1.04 -7.28
CA ILE A 119 4.16 1.22 -5.94
C ILE A 119 3.23 2.44 -5.96
N CYS A 120 2.02 2.29 -5.43
CA CYS A 120 0.99 3.31 -5.32
C CYS A 120 0.52 3.40 -3.86
N THR A 121 1.12 4.31 -3.09
CA THR A 121 0.93 4.45 -1.65
C THR A 121 0.22 5.75 -1.27
N SER A 122 -0.48 5.70 -0.14
CA SER A 122 -1.06 6.87 0.54
C SER A 122 -0.05 7.64 1.41
N ALA A 123 1.19 7.14 1.54
CA ALA A 123 2.31 7.78 2.22
C ALA A 123 2.88 8.98 1.45
N THR A 124 3.47 9.94 2.16
CA THR A 124 4.32 10.96 1.51
C THR A 124 5.55 10.32 0.88
N ARG A 125 6.17 11.02 -0.08
CA ARG A 125 7.43 10.57 -0.70
C ARG A 125 8.54 10.37 0.33
N LYS A 126 8.64 11.26 1.31
CA LYS A 126 9.68 11.21 2.35
C LYS A 126 9.55 9.93 3.17
N TYR A 127 8.34 9.59 3.60
CA TYR A 127 8.11 8.37 4.37
C TYR A 127 8.24 7.12 3.53
N ALA A 128 7.61 7.07 2.35
CA ALA A 128 7.66 5.90 1.47
C ALA A 128 9.10 5.49 1.14
N THR A 129 9.95 6.44 0.77
CA THR A 129 11.36 6.16 0.47
C THR A 129 12.14 5.67 1.69
N ALA A 130 11.88 6.22 2.87
CA ALA A 130 12.50 5.77 4.11
C ALA A 130 12.05 4.36 4.51
N ALA A 131 10.74 4.09 4.50
CA ALA A 131 10.15 2.80 4.87
C ALA A 131 10.63 1.67 3.94
N LEU A 132 10.61 1.90 2.62
CA LEU A 132 11.15 0.96 1.64
C LEU A 132 12.64 0.69 1.87
N GLY A 133 13.43 1.75 2.15
CA GLY A 133 14.85 1.62 2.45
C GLY A 133 15.13 0.79 3.71
N ILE A 134 14.37 1.01 4.79
CA ILE A 134 14.48 0.24 6.05
C ILE A 134 14.12 -1.23 5.82
N ALA A 135 13.06 -1.51 5.06
CA ALA A 135 12.61 -2.87 4.75
C ALA A 135 13.47 -3.58 3.68
N GLY A 136 14.40 -2.87 3.03
CA GLY A 136 15.21 -3.42 1.93
C GLY A 136 14.43 -3.64 0.63
N VAL A 137 13.31 -2.94 0.43
CA VAL A 137 12.54 -2.97 -0.82
C VAL A 137 13.17 -2.00 -1.83
N THR A 138 13.42 -2.47 -3.04
CA THR A 138 13.93 -1.61 -4.11
C THR A 138 12.88 -0.57 -4.50
N ILE A 139 13.28 0.70 -4.63
CA ILE A 139 12.40 1.76 -5.11
C ILE A 139 12.14 1.53 -6.61
N PRO A 140 10.88 1.41 -7.05
CA PRO A 140 10.55 1.22 -8.46
C PRO A 140 10.81 2.47 -9.30
N ASP A 141 10.94 2.27 -10.62
CA ASP A 141 10.89 3.36 -11.61
C ASP A 141 9.57 4.17 -11.50
N VAL A 142 8.48 3.51 -11.10
CA VAL A 142 7.16 4.12 -10.90
C VAL A 142 6.77 4.04 -9.43
N LEU A 143 6.95 5.16 -8.73
CA LEU A 143 6.48 5.39 -7.36
C LEU A 143 5.46 6.53 -7.34
N VAL A 144 4.19 6.18 -7.09
CA VAL A 144 3.08 7.11 -6.85
C VAL A 144 2.85 7.24 -5.35
N VAL A 145 2.83 8.48 -4.88
CA VAL A 145 2.77 8.88 -3.46
C VAL A 145 1.61 9.85 -3.22
N ALA A 146 1.35 10.19 -1.95
CA ALA A 146 0.26 11.06 -1.54
C ALA A 146 0.21 12.40 -2.30
N GLU A 147 1.38 12.99 -2.56
CA GLU A 147 1.53 14.30 -3.21
C GLU A 147 1.28 14.25 -4.73
N ASP A 148 1.35 13.07 -5.34
CA ASP A 148 1.21 12.91 -6.80
C ASP A 148 -0.26 12.92 -7.25
N VAL A 149 -1.22 12.89 -6.32
CA VAL A 149 -2.66 12.76 -6.60
C VAL A 149 -3.51 13.80 -5.89
N GLU A 150 -4.57 14.25 -6.57
CA GLU A 150 -5.54 15.16 -5.97
C GLU A 150 -6.36 14.45 -4.87
N LYS A 151 -6.87 13.26 -5.20
CA LYS A 151 -7.70 12.45 -4.29
C LYS A 151 -6.99 11.14 -3.93
N GLY A 152 -6.85 10.87 -2.65
CA GLY A 152 -6.31 9.61 -2.15
C GLY A 152 -7.32 8.47 -2.19
N LYS A 153 -6.89 7.26 -1.82
CA LYS A 153 -7.77 6.10 -1.64
C LYS A 153 -8.91 6.48 -0.67
N PRO A 154 -10.18 6.14 -0.95
CA PRO A 154 -10.65 5.16 -1.93
C PRO A 154 -10.89 5.70 -3.36
N ALA A 155 -10.54 6.95 -3.65
CA ALA A 155 -10.60 7.45 -5.03
C ALA A 155 -9.60 6.69 -5.92
N PRO A 156 -9.89 6.52 -7.22
CA PRO A 156 -9.08 5.68 -8.11
C PRO A 156 -7.75 6.32 -8.55
N ASP A 157 -7.55 7.61 -8.28
CA ASP A 157 -6.45 8.42 -8.79
C ASP A 157 -5.06 7.80 -8.60
N PRO A 158 -4.70 7.18 -7.45
CA PRO A 158 -3.39 6.56 -7.28
C PRO A 158 -3.12 5.44 -8.28
N TYR A 159 -4.08 4.54 -8.48
CA TYR A 159 -3.90 3.40 -9.39
C TYR A 159 -4.07 3.79 -10.86
N LEU A 160 -4.94 4.76 -11.18
CA LEU A 160 -5.00 5.34 -12.52
C LEU A 160 -3.67 5.98 -12.90
N LEU A 161 -3.04 6.71 -11.97
CA LEU A 161 -1.74 7.32 -12.20
C LEU A 161 -0.63 6.25 -12.30
N GLY A 162 -0.67 5.22 -11.47
CA GLY A 162 0.25 4.08 -11.54
C GLY A 162 0.21 3.38 -12.90
N ALA A 163 -0.98 2.96 -13.34
CA ALA A 163 -1.19 2.34 -14.65
C ALA A 163 -0.72 3.25 -15.80
N LYS A 164 -1.06 4.55 -15.73
CA LYS A 164 -0.61 5.54 -16.72
C LYS A 164 0.91 5.66 -16.78
N LYS A 165 1.60 5.72 -15.64
CA LYS A 165 3.08 5.80 -15.58
C LYS A 165 3.74 4.49 -16.03
N CYS A 166 3.08 3.35 -15.87
CA CYS A 166 3.46 2.07 -16.48
C CYS A 166 3.11 1.97 -17.97
N GLY A 167 2.42 2.96 -18.56
CA GLY A 167 2.06 2.95 -19.99
C GLY A 167 1.02 1.89 -20.37
N VAL A 168 0.19 1.45 -19.42
CA VAL A 168 -0.80 0.38 -19.60
C VAL A 168 -2.20 0.87 -19.23
N LYS A 169 -3.22 0.13 -19.67
CA LYS A 169 -4.60 0.40 -19.25
C LYS A 169 -4.88 -0.23 -17.87
N PRO A 170 -5.68 0.41 -17.00
CA PRO A 170 -6.03 -0.16 -15.70
C PRO A 170 -6.67 -1.55 -15.76
N GLU A 171 -7.47 -1.84 -16.79
CA GLU A 171 -8.09 -3.15 -17.01
C GLU A 171 -7.08 -4.31 -17.23
N ASN A 172 -5.84 -3.96 -17.59
CA ASN A 172 -4.73 -4.90 -17.75
C ASN A 172 -3.79 -4.90 -16.54
N CYS A 173 -4.18 -4.26 -15.42
CA CYS A 173 -3.41 -4.23 -14.18
C CYS A 173 -4.04 -5.12 -13.11
N VAL A 174 -3.19 -5.61 -12.20
CA VAL A 174 -3.62 -6.12 -10.90
C VAL A 174 -3.10 -5.24 -9.78
N VAL A 175 -3.95 -4.95 -8.80
CA VAL A 175 -3.64 -4.24 -7.58
C VAL A 175 -3.50 -5.24 -6.43
N PHE A 176 -2.40 -5.16 -5.68
CA PHE A 176 -2.24 -5.83 -4.39
C PHE A 176 -2.45 -4.82 -3.26
N GLU A 177 -3.32 -5.18 -2.31
CA GLU A 177 -3.79 -4.28 -1.25
C GLU A 177 -4.20 -5.05 0.00
N ASP A 178 -4.05 -4.44 1.16
CA ASP A 178 -4.45 -4.97 2.46
C ASP A 178 -5.58 -4.18 3.12
N ALA A 179 -5.98 -3.02 2.56
CA ALA A 179 -6.98 -2.15 3.14
C ALA A 179 -8.28 -2.04 2.31
N PRO A 180 -9.46 -1.96 2.96
CA PRO A 180 -10.73 -1.76 2.26
C PRO A 180 -10.76 -0.51 1.36
N ALA A 181 -10.11 0.58 1.79
CA ALA A 181 -10.02 1.81 0.98
C ALA A 181 -9.23 1.58 -0.31
N GLY A 182 -8.15 0.82 -0.24
CA GLY A 182 -7.32 0.48 -1.38
C GLY A 182 -7.97 -0.48 -2.37
N ILE A 183 -8.63 -1.53 -1.87
CA ILE A 183 -9.42 -2.42 -2.74
C ILE A 183 -10.51 -1.64 -3.49
N ARG A 184 -11.22 -0.73 -2.80
CA ARG A 184 -12.20 0.15 -3.46
C ARG A 184 -11.56 1.05 -4.52
N SER A 185 -10.38 1.61 -4.22
CA SER A 185 -9.62 2.44 -5.17
C SER A 185 -9.20 1.65 -6.42
N GLY A 186 -8.64 0.46 -6.25
CA GLY A 186 -8.24 -0.41 -7.36
C GLY A 186 -9.43 -0.81 -8.24
N LYS A 187 -10.55 -1.19 -7.64
CA LYS A 187 -11.79 -1.52 -8.37
C LYS A 187 -12.37 -0.30 -9.09
N ALA A 188 -12.38 0.87 -8.44
CA ALA A 188 -12.84 2.11 -9.05
C ALA A 188 -11.95 2.55 -10.23
N ALA A 189 -10.66 2.19 -10.23
CA ALA A 189 -9.75 2.41 -11.35
C ALA A 189 -9.99 1.44 -12.51
N GLY A 190 -10.73 0.35 -12.30
CA GLY A 190 -10.95 -0.71 -13.29
C GLY A 190 -9.91 -1.82 -13.25
N CYS A 191 -9.07 -1.88 -12.22
CA CYS A 191 -8.07 -2.94 -12.05
C CYS A 191 -8.69 -4.21 -11.46
N LYS A 192 -8.05 -5.35 -11.75
CA LYS A 192 -8.22 -6.56 -10.93
C LYS A 192 -7.59 -6.32 -9.55
N THR A 193 -8.15 -6.89 -8.50
CA THR A 193 -7.72 -6.65 -7.11
C THR A 193 -7.46 -7.94 -6.33
N ILE A 194 -6.33 -7.98 -5.62
CA ILE A 194 -5.97 -9.05 -4.68
C ILE A 194 -5.87 -8.43 -3.29
N GLY A 195 -6.74 -8.88 -2.39
CA GLY A 195 -6.76 -8.49 -0.99
C GLY A 195 -5.86 -9.38 -0.13
N PHE A 196 -5.09 -8.76 0.76
CA PHE A 196 -4.30 -9.43 1.80
C PHE A 196 -4.98 -9.37 3.17
N LEU A 197 -4.69 -10.34 4.03
CA LEU A 197 -5.19 -10.42 5.41
C LEU A 197 -4.08 -10.07 6.42
N THR A 198 -3.23 -9.13 6.05
CA THR A 198 -2.07 -8.67 6.83
C THR A 198 -2.46 -7.61 7.87
N THR A 199 -3.46 -6.77 7.56
CA THR A 199 -3.86 -5.63 8.40
C THR A 199 -5.28 -5.76 8.93
N HIS A 200 -6.25 -6.07 8.06
CA HIS A 200 -7.67 -6.09 8.41
C HIS A 200 -8.24 -7.51 8.54
N SER A 201 -9.36 -7.62 9.26
CA SER A 201 -10.07 -8.88 9.40
C SER A 201 -10.60 -9.38 8.06
N LYS A 202 -10.78 -10.70 7.96
CA LYS A 202 -11.32 -11.35 6.77
C LYS A 202 -12.69 -10.81 6.42
N GLU A 203 -13.55 -10.59 7.40
CA GLU A 203 -14.91 -10.09 7.21
C GLU A 203 -14.91 -8.69 6.57
N LEU A 204 -14.02 -7.79 7.00
CA LEU A 204 -13.89 -6.45 6.42
C LEU A 204 -13.38 -6.49 4.98
N MET A 205 -12.43 -7.37 4.70
CA MET A 205 -11.88 -7.53 3.34
C MET A 205 -12.86 -8.21 2.39
N GLU A 206 -13.63 -9.20 2.85
CA GLU A 206 -14.69 -9.83 2.08
C GLU A 206 -15.79 -8.82 1.70
N ALA A 207 -16.12 -7.88 2.60
CA ALA A 207 -17.15 -6.88 2.37
C ALA A 207 -16.85 -5.94 1.19
N VAL A 208 -15.56 -5.73 0.84
CA VAL A 208 -15.15 -4.94 -0.34
C VAL A 208 -14.97 -5.78 -1.61
N GLN A 209 -15.12 -7.10 -1.50
CA GLN A 209 -15.18 -8.05 -2.61
C GLN A 209 -13.96 -7.95 -3.55
N PRO A 210 -12.72 -8.17 -3.08
CA PRO A 210 -11.58 -8.28 -3.99
C PRO A 210 -11.76 -9.48 -4.94
N ASP A 211 -11.10 -9.50 -6.09
CA ASP A 211 -11.15 -10.65 -7.01
C ASP A 211 -10.55 -11.92 -6.37
N PHE A 212 -9.53 -11.74 -5.53
CA PHE A 212 -8.96 -12.79 -4.68
C PHE A 212 -8.70 -12.25 -3.28
N LEU A 213 -8.89 -13.09 -2.26
CA LEU A 213 -8.54 -12.79 -0.88
C LEU A 213 -7.62 -13.89 -0.35
N ILE A 214 -6.42 -13.51 0.09
CA ILE A 214 -5.36 -14.45 0.48
C ILE A 214 -4.61 -13.92 1.72
N PRO A 215 -3.91 -14.79 2.48
CA PRO A 215 -3.22 -14.35 3.70
C PRO A 215 -2.20 -13.22 3.45
N ASN A 216 -1.32 -13.40 2.47
CA ASN A 216 -0.26 -12.46 2.09
C ASN A 216 0.39 -12.88 0.75
N MET A 217 1.51 -12.26 0.39
CA MET A 217 2.24 -12.49 -0.86
C MET A 217 2.84 -13.91 -0.98
N ASP A 218 2.95 -14.71 0.09
CA ASP A 218 3.40 -16.11 -0.04
C ASP A 218 2.45 -16.96 -0.88
N SER A 219 1.17 -16.62 -0.90
CA SER A 219 0.14 -17.25 -1.73
C SER A 219 0.19 -16.83 -3.22
N VAL A 220 1.17 -16.01 -3.61
CA VAL A 220 1.30 -15.44 -4.95
C VAL A 220 2.64 -15.80 -5.58
N ILE A 221 2.60 -16.26 -6.83
CA ILE A 221 3.77 -16.38 -7.69
C ILE A 221 3.59 -15.42 -8.86
N ILE A 222 4.49 -14.46 -8.98
CA ILE A 222 4.63 -13.61 -10.15
C ILE A 222 5.71 -14.23 -11.04
N ARG A 223 5.44 -14.35 -12.33
CA ARG A 223 6.43 -14.78 -13.34
C ARG A 223 6.46 -13.78 -14.47
N ARG A 224 7.66 -13.40 -14.90
CA ARG A 224 7.81 -12.58 -16.09
C ARG A 224 7.69 -13.42 -17.35
N VAL A 225 6.87 -12.96 -18.29
CA VAL A 225 6.73 -13.56 -19.63
C VAL A 225 6.98 -12.50 -20.70
N GLU A 226 7.03 -12.89 -21.97
CA GLU A 226 7.38 -11.98 -23.08
C GLU A 226 6.41 -10.79 -23.21
N SER A 227 5.12 -11.02 -22.96
CA SER A 227 4.07 -10.00 -23.11
C SER A 227 3.70 -9.25 -21.83
N GLY A 228 4.30 -9.59 -20.68
CA GLY A 228 3.88 -9.03 -19.38
C GLY A 228 4.22 -9.93 -18.21
N LEU A 229 3.24 -10.15 -17.33
CA LEU A 229 3.38 -10.93 -16.10
C LEU A 229 2.25 -11.97 -15.97
N ASP A 230 2.62 -13.19 -15.61
CA ASP A 230 1.67 -14.21 -15.18
C ASP A 230 1.60 -14.22 -13.66
N ILE A 231 0.40 -14.06 -13.13
CA ILE A 231 0.10 -14.02 -11.70
C ILE A 231 -0.61 -15.31 -11.34
N THR A 232 0.00 -16.13 -10.50
CA THR A 232 -0.62 -17.34 -9.95
C THR A 232 -0.97 -17.12 -8.50
N VAL A 233 -2.26 -17.21 -8.18
CA VAL A 233 -2.80 -17.06 -6.84
C VAL A 233 -3.24 -18.42 -6.31
N THR A 234 -2.81 -18.77 -5.11
CA THR A 234 -3.24 -19.99 -4.39
C THR A 234 -4.17 -19.58 -3.27
N THR A 235 -5.43 -19.99 -3.34
CA THR A 235 -6.43 -19.72 -2.29
C THR A 235 -6.53 -20.93 -1.35
N GLU A 236 -6.73 -20.67 -0.06
CA GLU A 236 -6.99 -21.72 0.94
C GLU A 236 -8.36 -22.37 0.77
#